data_AF-A0A133ZS79-F1
#
_entry.id   AF-A0A133ZS79-F1
#
_cell.length_a   1.000
_cell.length_b   1.000
_cell.length_c   1.000
_cell.angle_alpha   90.00
_cell.angle_beta   90.00
_cell.angle_gamma   90.00
#
_symmetry.space_group_name_H-M   'P 1'
#
loop_
_entity.id
_entity.type
_entity.pdbx_description
1 polymer ?
#
loop_
_entity_poly.entity_id
_entity_poly.type
_entity_poly.pdbx_seq_one_letter_code
_entity_poly.pdbx_strand_id
1 'polypeptide(L)' 'MKGYIMKKELENLLSQHEEFLVEGVLNKNKLSELARKYDAKLFNVLMKEEKIKNHFFTKLEEEILVFKKDVFLQ' A
#
# COMPACT_ATOMS: atom_id res chain seq x y z
N MET A 1 19.98 -1.49 -3.23
CA MET A 1 19.28 -1.35 -4.54
C MET A 1 17.88 -1.99 -4.56
N LYS A 2 17.64 -3.23 -4.09
CA LYS A 2 16.30 -3.86 -4.11
C LYS A 2 15.17 -3.07 -3.43
N GLY A 3 15.40 -2.49 -2.25
CA GLY A 3 14.37 -1.70 -1.54
C GLY A 3 13.98 -0.38 -2.22
N TYR A 4 14.90 0.25 -2.95
CA TYR A 4 14.64 1.51 -3.66
C TYR A 4 13.67 1.33 -4.84
N ILE A 5 13.78 0.19 -5.54
CA ILE A 5 12.89 -0.15 -6.67
C ILE A 5 11.44 -0.29 -6.19
N MET A 6 11.24 -1.01 -5.08
CA MET A 6 9.91 -1.21 -4.48
C MET A 6 9.24 0.10 -4.05
N LYS A 7 10.02 1.01 -3.45
CA LYS A 7 9.51 2.31 -3.03
C LYS A 7 8.98 3.14 -4.20
N LYS A 8 9.73 3.19 -5.31
CA LYS A 8 9.32 3.95 -6.51
C LYS A 8 8.07 3.35 -7.17
N GLU A 9 7.97 2.02 -7.24
CA GLU A 9 6.77 1.34 -7.76
C GLU A 9 5.53 1.65 -6.91
N LEU A 10 5.68 1.62 -5.58
CA LEU A 10 4.61 1.97 -4.65
C LEU A 10 4.19 3.44 -4.78
N GLU A 11 5.13 4.37 -4.83
CA GLU A 11 4.85 5.80 -5.01
C GLU A 11 4.14 6.05 -6.34
N ASN A 12 4.58 5.42 -7.43
CA ASN A 12 3.93 5.55 -8.72
C ASN A 12 2.49 5.04 -8.70
N LEU A 13 2.27 3.85 -8.13
CA LEU A 13 0.95 3.24 -8.00
C LEU A 13 0.00 4.15 -7.20
N LEU A 14 0.42 4.58 -6.02
CA LEU A 14 -0.42 5.39 -5.14
C LEU A 14 -0.67 6.80 -5.71
N SER A 15 0.28 7.36 -6.47
CA SER A 15 0.13 8.70 -7.05
C SER A 15 -0.96 8.78 -8.14
N GLN A 16 -1.42 7.65 -8.67
CA GLN A 16 -2.52 7.62 -9.65
C GLN A 16 -3.91 7.84 -9.02
N HIS A 17 -3.97 8.02 -7.70
CA HIS A 17 -5.19 8.04 -6.91
C HIS A 17 -5.28 9.34 -6.12
N GLU A 18 -6.11 10.29 -6.59
CA GLU A 18 -6.25 11.63 -5.99
C GLU A 18 -6.60 11.58 -4.50
N GLU A 19 -7.35 10.56 -4.06
CA GLU A 19 -7.69 10.37 -2.66
C GLU A 19 -6.48 10.15 -1.75
N PHE A 20 -5.32 9.75 -2.27
CA PHE A 20 -4.09 9.57 -1.48
C PHE A 20 -3.20 10.82 -1.49
N LEU A 21 -3.58 11.82 -2.28
CA LEU A 21 -2.88 13.08 -2.40
C LEU A 21 -3.43 14.10 -1.40
N VAL A 22 -2.56 15.03 -1.02
CA VAL A 22 -2.90 16.30 -0.35
C VAL A 22 -2.09 17.35 -1.09
N GLU A 23 -2.77 18.39 -1.60
CA GLU A 23 -2.14 19.43 -2.43
C GLU A 23 -1.38 18.86 -3.63
N GLY A 24 -1.91 17.79 -4.24
CA GLY A 24 -1.31 17.12 -5.40
C GLY A 24 -0.10 16.23 -5.09
N VAL A 25 0.29 16.08 -3.83
CA VAL A 25 1.44 15.26 -3.41
C VAL A 25 0.97 14.11 -2.54
N LEU A 26 1.59 12.93 -2.71
CA LEU A 26 1.31 11.78 -1.85
C LEU A 26 1.54 12.12 -0.38
N ASN A 27 0.51 11.90 0.43
CA ASN A 27 0.56 12.23 1.85
C ASN A 27 0.73 10.96 2.71
N LYS A 28 1.91 10.82 3.31
CA LYS A 28 2.25 9.66 4.15
C LYS A 28 1.37 9.52 5.40
N ASN A 29 0.97 10.64 6.00
CA ASN A 29 0.13 10.62 7.20
C ASN A 29 -1.27 10.10 6.84
N LYS A 30 -1.83 10.58 5.74
CA LYS A 30 -3.11 10.10 5.20
C LYS A 30 -3.07 8.61 4.90
N LEU A 31 -2.06 8.14 4.17
CA LEU A 31 -1.87 6.72 3.88
C LEU A 31 -1.74 5.87 5.15
N SER A 32 -1.00 6.37 6.14
CA SER A 32 -0.83 5.70 7.43
C SER A 32 -2.15 5.59 8.20
N GLU A 33 -2.99 6.64 8.18
CA GLU A 33 -4.32 6.60 8.77
C GLU A 33 -5.25 5.60 8.07
N LEU A 34 -5.28 5.62 6.74
CA LEU A 34 -6.06 4.68 5.93
C LEU A 34 -5.63 3.22 6.19
N ALA A 35 -4.33 2.97 6.25
CA ALA A 35 -3.79 1.66 6.58
C ALA A 35 -4.17 1.19 7.99
N ARG A 36 -4.17 2.10 8.98
CA ARG A 36 -4.62 1.78 10.36
C ARG A 36 -6.11 1.48 10.45
N LYS A 37 -6.92 2.08 9.57
CA LYS A 37 -8.37 1.90 9.46
C LYS A 37 -8.77 0.72 8.56
N TYR A 38 -7.82 0.00 7.97
CA TYR A 38 -8.08 -1.06 6.98
C TYR A 38 -8.95 -0.57 5.82
N ASP A 39 -8.66 0.64 5.32
CA ASP A 39 -9.41 1.23 4.22
C ASP A 39 -9.40 0.32 2.99
N ALA A 40 -10.60 -0.05 2.52
CA ALA A 40 -10.77 -0.99 1.43
C ALA A 40 -10.19 -0.47 0.11
N LYS A 41 -10.23 0.84 -0.15
CA LYS A 41 -9.75 1.42 -1.40
C LYS A 41 -8.22 1.36 -1.46
N LEU A 42 -7.55 1.74 -0.38
CA LEU A 42 -6.11 1.58 -0.25
C LEU A 42 -5.70 0.11 -0.45
N PHE A 43 -6.39 -0.82 0.20
CA PHE A 43 -6.04 -2.23 0.11
C PHE A 43 -6.23 -2.78 -1.29
N ASN A 44 -7.35 -2.47 -1.94
CA ASN A 44 -7.61 -2.86 -3.32
C ASN A 44 -6.53 -2.31 -4.26
N VAL A 45 -6.05 -1.09 -4.05
CA VAL A 45 -4.94 -0.53 -4.84
C VAL A 45 -3.66 -1.32 -4.61
N LEU A 46 -3.26 -1.56 -3.36
CA LEU A 46 -2.05 -2.33 -3.04
C LEU A 46 -2.09 -3.77 -3.58
N MET A 47 -3.28 -4.36 -3.71
CA MET A 47 -3.48 -5.71 -4.22
C MET A 47 -3.43 -5.83 -5.74
N LYS A 48 -3.50 -4.71 -6.49
CA LYS A 48 -3.47 -4.72 -7.98
C LYS A 48 -2.16 -5.24 -8.54
N GLU A 49 -1.05 -4.85 -7.92
CA GLU A 49 0.29 -5.21 -8.36
C GLU A 49 0.80 -6.38 -7.53
N GLU A 50 1.06 -7.53 -8.17
CA GLU A 50 1.42 -8.77 -7.47
C GLU A 50 2.64 -8.61 -6.55
N LYS A 51 3.65 -7.86 -6.99
CA LYS A 51 4.85 -7.58 -6.20
C LYS A 51 4.54 -6.75 -4.95
N ILE A 52 3.66 -5.74 -5.08
CA ILE A 52 3.22 -4.87 -3.97
C ILE A 52 2.36 -5.67 -3.00
N LYS A 53 1.42 -6.45 -3.53
CA LYS A 53 0.59 -7.38 -2.78
C LYS A 53 1.44 -8.34 -1.95
N ASN A 54 2.39 -9.05 -2.56
CA ASN A 54 3.21 -10.04 -1.87
C ASN A 54 4.14 -9.42 -0.80
N HIS A 55 4.48 -8.15 -0.97
CA HIS A 55 5.25 -7.43 0.03
C HIS A 55 4.40 -7.08 1.25
N PHE A 56 3.23 -6.48 1.06
CA PHE A 56 2.40 -5.96 2.16
C PHE A 56 1.34 -6.93 2.69
N PHE A 57 1.12 -8.06 2.02
CA PHE A 57 0.17 -9.08 2.46
C PHE A 57 0.85 -10.45 2.57
N THR A 58 0.40 -11.25 3.52
CA THR A 58 0.72 -12.68 3.62
C THR A 58 -0.55 -13.46 3.36
N LYS A 59 -0.48 -14.48 2.52
CA LYS A 59 -1.55 -15.46 2.34
C LYS A 59 -1.51 -16.45 3.50
N LEU A 60 -2.58 -16.52 4.29
CA LEU A 60 -2.73 -17.49 5.37
C LEU A 60 -3.40 -18.77 4.86
N GLU A 61 -4.49 -18.62 4.11
CA GLU A 61 -5.25 -19.69 3.46
C GLU A 61 -5.66 -19.26 2.05
N GLU A 62 -6.34 -20.14 1.29
CA GLU A 62 -6.62 -19.92 -0.14
C GLU A 62 -7.32 -18.59 -0.45
N GLU A 63 -8.15 -18.10 0.47
CA GLU A 63 -8.89 -16.83 0.37
C GLU A 63 -8.57 -15.82 1.48
N ILE A 64 -7.65 -16.13 2.40
CA ILE A 64 -7.33 -15.28 3.54
C ILE A 64 -5.99 -14.56 3.31
N LEU A 65 -6.06 -13.23 3.20
CA LEU A 65 -4.90 -12.34 3.15
C LEU A 65 -4.80 -11.51 4.43
N VAL A 66 -3.61 -11.54 5.04
CA VAL A 66 -3.29 -10.75 6.24
C VAL A 66 -2.41 -9.58 5.84
N PHE A 67 -2.84 -8.36 6.14
CA PHE A 67 -2.06 -7.14 5.90
C PHE A 67 -0.95 -6.99 6.95
N LYS A 68 0.30 -6.84 6.49
CA LYS A 68 1.49 -6.60 7.30
C LYS A 68 1.59 -5.13 7.70
N LYS A 69 0.74 -4.73 8.64
CA LYS A 69 0.61 -3.34 9.10
C LYS A 69 1.94 -2.70 9.47
N ASP A 70 2.80 -3.42 10.19
CA ASP A 70 4.10 -2.88 10.63
C ASP A 70 5.06 -2.67 9.46
N VAL A 71 4.98 -3.48 8.40
CA VAL A 71 5.82 -3.31 7.19
C VAL A 71 5.39 -2.07 6.41
N PHE A 72 4.09 -1.78 6.34
CA PHE A 72 3.59 -0.61 5.63
C PHE A 72 3.83 0.70 6.39
N LEU A 73 3.83 0.66 7.73
CA LEU A 73 3.98 1.85 8.59
C LEU A 73 5.43 2.20 8.95
N GLN A 74 6.42 1.44 8.46
CA GLN A 74 7.86 1.71 8.57
C GLN A 74 8.33 2.75 7.56
#